data_AF-A0A2V5WBP5-F1
#
_entry.id   AF-A0A2V5WBP5-F1
#
_cell.length_a   1.000
_cell.length_b   1.000
_cell.length_c   1.000
_cell.angle_alpha   90.00
_cell.angle_beta   90.00
_cell.angle_gamma   90.00
#
_symmetry.space_group_name_H-M   'P 1'
#
loop_
_entity.id
_entity.type
_entity.pdbx_description
1 polymer ?
#
loop_
_entity_poly.entity_id
_entity_poly.type
_entity_poly.pdbx_seq_one_letter_code
_entity_poly.pdbx_strand_id
1 'polypeptide(L)'
;MTPNPYLFIVVFIGVALAFPLMPLFLAWVWRRFFQPPKPGAEKNAIYECGVESIGEAQIQFRSQYYLYAIIFLIFDVEAVFLVPFAVA
;
A
#
# COMPACT_ATOMS: atom_id res chain seq x y z
N MET A 1 -28.36 22.14 -15.47
CA MET A 1 -27.84 21.31 -14.36
C MET A 1 -26.36 21.14 -14.60
N THR A 2 -25.53 22.02 -14.05
CA THR A 2 -24.07 21.95 -14.21
C THR A 2 -23.55 20.75 -13.41
N PRO A 3 -22.94 19.72 -14.04
CA PRO A 3 -22.28 18.66 -13.29
C PRO A 3 -21.17 19.28 -12.45
N ASN A 4 -21.12 18.97 -11.15
CA ASN A 4 -19.99 19.35 -10.32
C ASN A 4 -18.74 18.67 -10.89
N PRO A 5 -17.71 19.42 -11.35
CA PRO A 5 -16.55 18.84 -12.04
C PRO A 5 -15.77 17.84 -11.19
N TYR A 6 -15.91 17.90 -9.85
CA TYR A 6 -15.24 17.00 -8.92
C TYR A 6 -16.03 15.72 -8.60
N LEU A 7 -17.30 15.64 -9.01
CA LEU A 7 -18.15 14.46 -8.74
C LEU A 7 -17.53 13.19 -9.31
N PHE A 8 -16.95 13.27 -10.51
CA PHE A 8 -16.25 12.16 -11.15
C PHE A 8 -15.10 11.64 -10.30
N ILE A 9 -14.28 12.54 -9.72
CA ILE A 9 -13.14 12.16 -8.89
C ILE A 9 -13.61 11.40 -7.65
N VAL A 10 -14.65 11.89 -6.97
CA VAL A 10 -15.22 11.24 -5.78
C VAL A 10 -15.75 9.84 -6.11
N VAL A 11 -16.47 9.71 -7.22
CA VAL A 11 -16.99 8.41 -7.68
C VAL A 11 -15.86 7.44 -7.96
N PHE A 12 -14.80 7.89 -8.64
CA PHE A 12 -13.64 7.05 -8.96
C PHE A 12 -12.86 6.62 -7.72
N ILE A 13 -12.68 7.50 -6.73
CA ILE A 13 -12.09 7.12 -5.45
C ILE A 13 -12.96 6.06 -4.75
N GLY A 14 -14.28 6.24 -4.75
CA GLY A 14 -15.22 5.27 -4.20
C GLY A 14 -15.08 3.90 -4.85
N VAL A 15 -15.04 3.85 -6.19
CA VAL A 15 -14.84 2.60 -6.95
C VAL A 15 -13.45 2.00 -6.68
N ALA A 16 -12.40 2.82 -6.67
CA ALA A 16 -11.01 2.40 -6.45
C ALA A 16 -10.80 1.78 -5.05
N LEU A 17 -11.53 2.23 -4.04
CA LEU A 17 -11.51 1.63 -2.70
C LEU A 17 -12.43 0.41 -2.62
N ALA A 18 -13.63 0.48 -3.20
CA ALA A 18 -14.59 -0.62 -3.18
C ALA A 18 -14.04 -1.87 -3.89
N PHE A 19 -13.31 -1.69 -4.99
CA PHE A 19 -12.80 -2.78 -5.81
C PHE A 19 -11.87 -3.75 -5.06
N PRO A 20 -10.83 -3.31 -4.31
CA PRO A 20 -10.00 -4.20 -3.50
C PRO A 20 -10.68 -4.60 -2.17
N LEU A 21 -11.49 -3.73 -1.56
CA LEU A 21 -12.11 -4.03 -0.27
C LEU A 21 -13.21 -5.09 -0.38
N MET A 22 -13.97 -5.11 -1.49
CA MET A 22 -15.04 -6.06 -1.72
C MET A 22 -14.56 -7.54 -1.70
N PRO A 23 -13.55 -7.96 -2.49
CA PRO A 23 -13.05 -9.34 -2.45
C PRO A 23 -12.36 -9.66 -1.12
N LEU A 24 -11.68 -8.72 -0.47
CA LEU A 24 -11.11 -8.94 0.87
C LEU A 24 -12.20 -9.18 1.92
N PHE A 25 -13.28 -8.41 1.86
CA PHE A 25 -14.45 -8.59 2.73
C PHE A 25 -15.13 -9.93 2.46
N LEU A 26 -15.35 -10.29 1.20
CA LEU A 26 -15.91 -11.60 0.83
C LEU A 26 -15.03 -12.75 1.30
N ALA A 27 -13.71 -12.66 1.13
CA ALA A 27 -12.75 -13.66 1.61
C ALA A 27 -12.78 -13.78 3.14
N TRP A 28 -12.89 -12.66 3.86
CA TRP A 28 -13.03 -12.64 5.31
C TRP A 28 -14.34 -13.30 5.78
N VAL A 29 -15.47 -12.96 5.16
CA VAL A 29 -16.78 -13.59 5.42
C VAL A 29 -16.69 -15.08 5.15
N TRP A 30 -16.15 -15.48 3.99
CA TRP A 30 -15.98 -16.88 3.63
C TRP A 30 -15.16 -17.64 4.67
N ARG A 31 -14.00 -17.11 5.04
CA ARG A 31 -13.14 -17.68 6.10
C ARG A 31 -13.90 -17.84 7.41
N ARG A 32 -14.73 -16.86 7.80
CA ARG A 32 -15.43 -16.85 9.10
C ARG A 32 -16.52 -17.92 9.21
N PHE A 33 -17.17 -18.27 8.10
CA PHE A 33 -18.30 -19.21 8.07
C PHE A 33 -17.93 -20.61 7.54
N PHE A 34 -17.05 -20.72 6.55
CA PHE A 34 -16.78 -21.98 5.85
C PHE A 34 -15.41 -22.60 6.16
N GLN A 35 -14.45 -21.85 6.71
CA GLN A 35 -13.10 -22.36 6.96
C GLN A 35 -12.89 -22.69 8.45
N PRO A 36 -12.56 -23.93 8.82
CA PRO A 36 -12.16 -24.25 10.19
C PRO A 36 -10.88 -23.50 10.58
N PRO A 37 -10.85 -22.79 11.73
CA PRO A 37 -9.64 -22.16 12.20
C PRO A 37 -8.61 -23.24 12.54
N LYS A 38 -7.45 -23.20 11.87
CA LYS A 38 -6.31 -24.07 12.16
C LYS A 38 -5.02 -23.26 12.34
N PRO A 39 -4.99 -22.28 13.27
CA PRO A 39 -3.76 -21.59 13.61
C PRO A 39 -2.77 -22.59 14.22
N GLY A 40 -1.48 -22.44 13.92
CA GLY A 40 -0.43 -23.28 14.47
C GLY A 40 0.90 -22.53 14.42
N ALA A 41 1.82 -22.86 15.32
CA ALA A 41 3.12 -22.20 15.42
C ALA A 41 3.84 -22.21 14.06
N GLU A 42 3.99 -23.39 13.45
CA GLU A 42 4.61 -23.57 12.12
C GLU A 42 3.95 -22.76 10.99
N LYS A 43 2.63 -22.62 10.99
CA LYS A 43 1.91 -21.89 9.93
C LYS A 43 2.06 -20.37 10.04
N ASN A 44 2.32 -19.90 11.25
CA ASN A 44 2.49 -18.48 11.56
C ASN A 44 3.97 -18.11 11.74
N ALA A 45 4.88 -19.07 11.59
CA ALA A 45 6.31 -18.85 11.66
C ALA A 45 6.79 -18.05 10.44
N ILE A 46 7.90 -17.34 10.61
CA ILE A 46 8.56 -16.62 9.52
C ILE A 46 9.05 -17.64 8.49
N TYR A 47 8.82 -17.35 7.22
CA TYR A 47 9.22 -18.25 6.14
C TYR A 47 10.73 -18.18 5.89
N GLU A 48 11.45 -19.23 6.27
CA GLU A 48 12.87 -19.43 5.98
C GLU A 48 13.12 -20.89 5.55
N CYS A 49 12.31 -21.39 4.60
CA CYS A 49 12.40 -22.76 4.06
C CYS A 49 12.39 -23.88 5.14
N GLY A 50 11.73 -23.66 6.28
CA GLY A 50 11.66 -24.61 7.39
C GLY A 50 12.81 -24.51 8.39
N VAL A 51 13.67 -23.50 8.26
CA VAL A 51 14.68 -23.13 9.26
C VAL A 51 14.10 -22.07 10.19
N GLU A 52 14.48 -22.12 11.47
CA GLU A 52 14.13 -21.06 12.42
C GLU A 52 14.77 -19.74 11.98
N SER A 53 13.96 -18.68 11.89
CA SER A 53 14.47 -17.36 11.51
C SER A 53 15.43 -16.84 12.57
N ILE A 54 16.62 -16.39 12.15
CA ILE A 54 17.63 -15.86 13.04
C ILE A 54 17.70 -14.34 12.88
N GLY A 55 17.50 -13.63 13.98
CA GLY A 55 17.64 -12.18 14.05
C GLY A 55 16.33 -11.41 13.82
N GLU A 56 16.39 -10.12 14.09
CA GLU A 56 15.27 -9.20 13.95
C GLU A 56 15.12 -8.75 12.48
N ALA A 57 13.88 -8.58 12.02
CA ALA A 57 13.62 -8.03 10.68
C ALA A 57 13.99 -6.54 10.57
N GLN A 58 14.08 -5.84 11.71
CA GLN A 58 14.36 -4.41 11.81
C GLN A 58 15.87 -4.15 11.91
N ILE A 59 16.59 -4.42 10.82
CA ILE A 59 18.01 -4.08 10.70
C ILE A 59 18.19 -2.69 10.09
N GLN A 60 19.39 -2.13 10.26
CA GLN A 60 19.79 -0.94 9.53
C GLN A 60 19.93 -1.27 8.04
N PHE A 61 18.90 -0.93 7.28
CA PHE A 61 18.97 -1.00 5.83
C PHE A 61 20.00 0.01 5.31
N ARG A 62 20.49 -0.31 4.12
CA ARG A 62 21.42 0.50 3.35
C ARG A 62 20.98 1.97 3.29
N SER A 63 21.83 2.89 3.76
CA SER A 63 21.53 4.33 3.84
C SER A 63 21.21 4.97 2.49
N GLN A 64 21.55 4.31 1.39
CA GLN A 64 21.22 4.75 0.03
C GLN A 64 19.72 4.98 -0.15
N TYR A 65 18.84 4.15 0.45
CA TYR A 65 17.38 4.34 0.34
C TYR A 65 16.91 5.67 0.92
N TYR A 66 17.54 6.12 2.00
CA TYR A 66 17.26 7.41 2.62
C TYR A 66 17.72 8.57 1.72
N LEU A 67 18.91 8.45 1.12
CA LEU A 67 19.40 9.45 0.17
C LEU A 67 18.49 9.55 -1.06
N TYR A 68 18.02 8.42 -1.60
CA TYR A 68 17.03 8.42 -2.68
C TYR A 68 15.73 9.14 -2.29
N ALA A 69 15.23 8.92 -1.07
CA ALA A 69 14.01 9.56 -0.59
C ALA A 69 14.17 11.10 -0.45
N ILE A 70 15.29 11.58 0.09
CA ILE A 70 15.56 13.03 0.18
C ILE A 70 15.71 13.66 -1.20
N ILE A 71 16.48 13.03 -2.08
CA ILE A 71 16.69 13.54 -3.44
C ILE A 71 15.34 13.61 -4.17
N PHE A 72 14.52 12.56 -4.07
CA PHE A 72 13.17 12.55 -4.62
C PHE A 72 12.31 13.69 -4.07
N LEU A 73 12.31 13.91 -2.75
CA LEU A 73 11.57 14.99 -2.10
C LEU A 73 11.98 16.37 -2.62
N ILE A 74 13.29 16.61 -2.77
CA ILE A 74 13.82 17.89 -3.28
C ILE A 74 13.32 18.10 -4.72
N PHE A 75 13.47 17.10 -5.59
CA PHE A 75 13.02 17.19 -6.98
C PHE A 75 11.51 17.33 -7.12
N ASP A 76 10.72 16.70 -6.25
CA ASP A 76 9.26 16.84 -6.23
C ASP A 76 8.85 18.28 -5.92
N VAL A 77 9.50 18.91 -4.92
CA VAL A 77 9.30 20.32 -4.59
C VAL A 77 9.74 21.24 -5.74
N GLU A 78 10.89 20.97 -6.37
CA GLU A 78 11.35 21.71 -7.54
C GLU A 78 10.35 21.60 -8.71
N ALA A 79 9.77 20.41 -8.94
CA ALA A 79 8.77 20.20 -9.98
C ALA A 79 7.52 21.07 -9.75
N VAL A 80 7.05 21.21 -8.51
CA VAL A 80 5.93 22.11 -8.17
C VAL A 80 6.22 23.56 -8.57
N PHE A 81 7.47 24.02 -8.47
CA PHE A 81 7.87 25.36 -8.94
C PHE A 81 8.00 25.46 -10.46
N LEU A 82 8.39 24.39 -11.14
CA LEU A 82 8.50 24.35 -12.60
C LEU A 82 7.14 24.27 -13.31
N VAL A 83 6.12 23.65 -12.71
CA VAL A 83 4.80 23.47 -13.33
C VAL A 83 4.15 24.80 -13.76
N PRO A 84 4.07 25.85 -12.93
CA PRO A 84 3.54 27.15 -13.35
C PRO A 84 4.30 27.78 -14.51
N PHE A 85 5.64 27.63 -14.54
CA PHE A 85 6.47 28.12 -15.65
C PHE A 85 6.20 27.33 -16.94
N ALA A 86 5.94 26.02 -16.84
CA ALA A 86 5.68 25.16 -17.99
C ALA A 86 4.28 25.37 -18.62
N VAL A 87 3.31 25.87 -17.85
CA VAL A 87 1.92 26.08 -18.30
C VAL A 87 1.65 27.53 -18.73
N ALA A 88 2.54 28.46 -18.38
CA ALA A 88 2.49 29.86 -18.83
C ALA A 88 2.81 30.00 -20.33
#